data_AF-A0AA97MM62-F1
#
_entry.id   AF-A0AA97MM62-F1
#
_cell.length_a   1.000
_cell.length_b   1.000
_cell.length_c   1.000
_cell.angle_alpha   90.00
_cell.angle_beta   90.00
_cell.angle_gamma   90.00
#
_symmetry.space_group_name_H-M   'P 1'
#
loop_
_entity.id
_entity.type
_entity.pdbx_description
1 polymer ?
#
loop_
_entity_poly.entity_id
_entity_poly.type
_entity_poly.pdbx_seq_one_letter_code
_entity_poly.pdbx_strand_id
1 'polypeptide(L)'
;GVTRLLLTRIPFFKEIIVSSFSCDSCSWSNTEIQSAGRIQEQGVRYTLVITSRQDMNREVVKTDCASARIPELDFEIPAFSQKGVLTTIEGIIDRAVAGLEQDQPTRRATDKEVAGKIDEFIAKLRQLKEVNSPFTFILDDPSGNSFVENPHAPQRDEALMVAHYRRSPQQCAMLGLEVDTKPPDAAEDLRDEVLQFNTNCPECNAPASTNMKLVQIPHFKEVIIMATNCDSCGHRTNEVKSGGAIEPQGTRITLRITDPSDMTRDILKSETCSVEIPELEFELGMGALGGKFTTLEGLLKDIRDLVERNPFTLGDSSTPSRTGKLQQFIGKLQEIIDGKTKAHFIMDDPAGNSYLQNVYAPEEDPALTVEHYERTFEQNEDLGLNDMKTEGYEPEGASGR
;
A
#
# COMPACT_ATOMS: atom_id res chain seq x y z
N GLY A 1 8.70 12.82 24.12
CA GLY A 1 7.23 12.84 24.02
C GLY A 1 6.73 11.48 23.61
N VAL A 2 5.44 11.23 23.79
CA VAL A 2 4.72 10.00 23.46
C VAL A 2 3.74 10.31 22.36
N THR A 3 3.77 9.56 21.25
CA THR A 3 2.73 9.61 20.21
C THR A 3 1.76 8.45 20.41
N ARG A 4 0.47 8.77 20.59
CA ARG A 4 -0.63 7.81 20.62
C ARG A 4 -1.32 7.78 19.27
N LEU A 5 -1.32 6.63 18.62
CA LEU A 5 -2.07 6.40 17.38
C LEU A 5 -3.42 5.77 17.75
N LEU A 6 -4.50 6.45 17.40
CA LEU A 6 -5.86 5.95 17.53
C LEU A 6 -6.44 5.77 16.13
N LEU A 7 -6.56 4.52 15.69
CA LEU A 7 -7.37 4.18 14.52
C LEU A 7 -8.83 4.19 14.94
N THR A 8 -9.62 5.09 14.36
CA THR A 8 -11.05 5.16 14.65
C THR A 8 -11.84 5.34 13.36
N ARG A 9 -13.10 4.89 13.39
CA ARG A 9 -14.08 5.15 12.33
C ARG A 9 -15.07 6.17 12.88
N ILE A 10 -15.07 7.37 12.30
CA ILE A 10 -16.11 8.36 12.59
C ILE A 10 -17.28 8.06 11.63
N PRO A 11 -18.56 8.09 12.08
CA PRO A 11 -19.70 8.03 11.17
C PRO A 11 -19.53 9.04 10.02
N PHE A 12 -19.79 8.61 8.78
CA PHE A 12 -19.54 9.36 7.53
C PHE A 12 -18.07 9.44 7.05
N PHE A 13 -17.11 8.82 7.74
CA PHE A 13 -15.71 8.70 7.31
C PHE A 13 -15.25 7.24 7.14
N LYS A 14 -14.38 6.99 6.14
CA LYS A 14 -13.52 5.79 6.11
C LYS A 14 -12.37 5.97 7.12
N GLU A 15 -11.65 4.90 7.44
CA GLU A 15 -10.66 4.81 8.52
C GLU A 15 -9.73 6.03 8.64
N ILE A 16 -9.70 6.65 9.82
CA ILE A 16 -8.79 7.75 10.15
C ILE A 16 -7.79 7.31 11.22
N ILE A 17 -6.56 7.81 11.10
CA ILE A 17 -5.50 7.66 12.12
C ILE A 17 -5.37 9.00 12.82
N VAL A 18 -5.76 9.06 14.09
CA VAL A 18 -5.50 10.21 14.95
C VAL A 18 -4.17 9.98 15.66
N SER A 19 -3.17 10.79 15.34
CA SER A 19 -1.84 10.79 15.95
C SER A 19 -1.73 11.90 16.98
N SER A 20 -1.82 11.55 18.26
CA SER A 20 -1.73 12.50 19.37
C SER A 20 -0.36 12.41 20.03
N PHE A 21 0.50 13.39 19.80
CA PHE A 21 1.79 13.57 20.48
C PHE A 21 1.64 14.41 21.75
N SER A 22 2.29 14.00 22.84
CA SER A 22 2.45 14.80 24.06
C SER A 22 3.88 14.71 24.59
N CYS A 23 4.49 15.81 24.98
CA CYS A 23 5.82 15.83 25.57
C CYS A 23 5.81 16.28 27.02
N ASP A 24 6.13 15.37 27.94
CA ASP A 24 6.13 15.65 29.38
C ASP A 24 7.22 16.65 29.80
N SER A 25 8.28 16.80 29.00
CA SER A 25 9.42 17.67 29.31
C SER A 25 9.22 19.13 28.92
N CYS A 26 8.43 19.42 27.89
CA CYS A 26 8.16 20.78 27.41
C CYS A 26 6.67 21.15 27.35
N SER A 27 5.79 20.26 27.81
CA SER A 27 4.33 20.39 27.79
C SER A 27 3.71 20.63 26.40
N TRP A 28 4.49 20.46 25.32
CA TRP A 28 3.97 20.58 23.97
C TRP A 28 3.12 19.35 23.62
N SER A 29 1.93 19.59 23.08
CA SER A 29 1.04 18.56 22.57
C SER A 29 0.56 18.91 21.18
N ASN A 30 0.32 17.88 20.37
CA ASN A 30 -0.10 18.02 18.99
C ASN A 30 -0.99 16.84 18.62
N THR A 31 -2.09 17.10 17.92
CA THR A 31 -2.99 16.06 17.42
C THR A 31 -3.10 16.24 15.91
N GLU A 32 -2.50 15.28 15.19
CA GLU A 32 -2.51 15.22 13.73
C GLU A 32 -3.52 14.15 13.30
N ILE A 33 -4.25 14.41 12.23
CA ILE A 33 -5.02 13.37 11.53
C ILE A 33 -4.24 12.98 10.29
N GLN A 34 -4.03 11.67 10.14
CA GLN A 34 -3.65 11.05 8.87
C GLN A 34 -4.85 10.26 8.37
N SER A 35 -5.34 10.62 7.19
CA SER A 35 -6.37 9.84 6.52
C SER A 35 -5.73 8.55 6.01
N ALA A 36 -6.13 7.40 6.56
CA ALA A 36 -5.79 6.08 6.00
C ALA A 36 -6.76 5.67 4.87
N GLY A 37 -7.87 6.41 4.72
CA GLY A 37 -8.83 6.22 3.64
C GLY A 37 -8.27 6.64 2.27
N ARG A 38 -8.66 5.88 1.24
CA ARG A 38 -8.49 6.26 -0.17
C ARG A 38 -9.07 7.66 -0.42
N ILE A 39 -8.45 8.41 -1.34
CA ILE A 39 -9.02 9.65 -1.86
C ILE A 39 -10.45 9.37 -2.35
N GLN A 40 -11.40 10.23 -1.97
CA GLN A 40 -12.80 10.04 -2.35
C GLN A 40 -12.98 10.23 -3.86
N GLU A 41 -14.06 9.68 -4.42
CA GLU A 41 -14.40 9.81 -5.84
C GLU A 41 -14.54 11.28 -6.28
N GLN A 42 -15.02 12.15 -5.39
CA GLN A 42 -15.26 13.56 -5.64
C GLN A 42 -14.54 14.43 -4.60
N GLY A 43 -14.09 15.61 -5.03
CA GLY A 43 -13.68 16.66 -4.11
C GLY A 43 -14.90 17.24 -3.40
N VAL A 44 -14.69 17.82 -2.22
CA VAL A 44 -15.75 18.41 -1.41
C VAL A 44 -15.44 19.87 -1.11
N ARG A 45 -16.47 20.71 -1.18
CA ARG A 45 -16.41 22.10 -0.77
C ARG A 45 -17.52 22.39 0.23
N TYR A 46 -17.12 22.76 1.44
CA TYR A 46 -18.00 23.28 2.48
C TYR A 46 -18.01 24.80 2.39
N THR A 47 -19.21 25.38 2.37
CA THR A 47 -19.43 26.82 2.47
C THR A 47 -20.37 27.05 3.65
N LEU A 48 -19.81 27.54 4.75
CA LEU A 48 -20.52 27.79 6.00
C LEU A 48 -20.71 29.29 6.18
N VAL A 49 -21.96 29.73 6.36
CA VAL A 49 -22.27 31.09 6.77
C VAL A 49 -22.32 31.14 8.31
N ILE A 50 -21.35 31.81 8.91
CA ILE A 50 -21.22 31.92 10.37
C ILE A 50 -22.07 33.10 10.81
N THR A 51 -23.14 32.83 11.56
CA THR A 51 -24.07 33.86 12.04
C THR A 51 -24.12 33.96 13.56
N SER A 52 -23.66 32.92 14.26
CA SER A 52 -23.69 32.82 15.71
C SER A 52 -22.35 32.36 16.27
N ARG A 53 -22.12 32.61 17.56
CA ARG A 53 -20.97 32.03 18.27
C ARG A 53 -21.03 30.51 18.38
N GLN A 54 -22.21 29.89 18.26
CA GLN A 54 -22.32 28.44 18.26
C GLN A 54 -21.68 27.83 17.01
N ASP A 55 -21.75 28.53 15.87
CA ASP A 55 -21.10 28.09 14.64
C ASP A 55 -19.57 28.05 14.76
N MET A 56 -18.99 28.86 15.65
CA MET A 56 -17.55 28.87 15.92
C MET A 56 -17.07 27.56 16.59
N ASN A 57 -17.97 26.88 17.29
CA ASN A 57 -17.67 25.64 18.03
C ASN A 57 -17.79 24.38 17.16
N ARG A 58 -18.27 24.50 15.91
CA ARG A 58 -18.41 23.37 15.01
C ARG A 58 -17.06 22.69 14.79
N GLU A 59 -17.04 21.37 14.93
CA GLU A 59 -15.86 20.57 14.67
C GLU A 59 -15.51 20.60 13.17
N VAL A 60 -14.23 20.72 12.88
CA VAL A 60 -13.67 20.77 11.54
C VAL A 60 -12.52 19.78 11.44
N VAL A 61 -12.66 18.84 10.52
CA VAL A 61 -11.53 18.04 10.03
C VAL A 61 -11.00 18.76 8.81
N LYS A 62 -9.81 19.34 8.94
CA LYS A 62 -9.10 19.92 7.79
C LYS A 62 -7.96 18.99 7.42
N THR A 63 -7.94 18.49 6.19
CA THR A 63 -6.80 17.73 5.64
C THR A 63 -5.66 18.66 5.24
N ASP A 64 -4.50 18.07 4.94
CA ASP A 64 -3.34 18.78 4.37
C ASP A 64 -3.63 19.32 2.97
N CYS A 65 -4.37 18.57 2.15
CA CYS A 65 -4.75 18.93 0.78
C CYS A 65 -5.85 20.01 0.70
N ALA A 66 -6.52 20.33 1.82
CA ALA A 66 -7.60 21.30 1.85
C ALA A 66 -7.11 22.75 1.92
N SER A 67 -7.82 23.65 1.24
CA SER A 67 -7.68 25.10 1.40
C SER A 67 -8.82 25.65 2.27
N ALA A 68 -8.50 26.61 3.15
CA ALA A 68 -9.48 27.28 3.99
C ALA A 68 -9.49 28.79 3.67
N ARG A 69 -10.66 29.38 3.47
CA ARG A 69 -10.81 30.78 3.04
C ARG A 69 -11.87 31.51 3.85
N ILE A 70 -11.61 32.79 4.14
CA ILE A 70 -12.59 33.76 4.64
C ILE A 70 -12.60 34.94 3.66
N PRO A 71 -13.51 34.92 2.66
CA PRO A 71 -13.53 35.91 1.58
C PRO A 71 -13.67 37.34 2.07
N GLU A 72 -14.43 37.58 3.15
CA GLU A 72 -14.68 38.93 3.67
C GLU A 72 -13.42 39.61 4.21
N LEU A 73 -12.36 38.84 4.52
CA LEU A 73 -11.06 39.36 4.94
C LEU A 73 -9.95 39.14 3.90
N ASP A 74 -10.26 38.63 2.70
CA ASP A 74 -9.26 38.14 1.73
C ASP A 74 -8.24 37.19 2.38
N PHE A 75 -8.71 36.36 3.32
CA PHE A 75 -7.87 35.42 4.06
C PHE A 75 -7.90 34.05 3.42
N GLU A 76 -6.72 33.47 3.19
CA GLU A 76 -6.56 32.12 2.65
C GLU A 76 -5.43 31.37 3.37
N ILE A 77 -5.73 30.13 3.75
CA ILE A 77 -4.75 29.11 4.13
C ILE A 77 -4.68 28.14 2.95
N PRO A 78 -3.59 28.17 2.15
CA PRO A 78 -3.48 27.33 0.97
C PRO A 78 -3.31 25.84 1.33
N ALA A 79 -3.57 24.97 0.36
CA ALA A 79 -3.29 23.54 0.51
C ALA A 79 -1.80 23.30 0.81
N PHE A 80 -1.50 22.24 1.57
CA PHE A 80 -0.17 21.80 2.02
C PHE A 80 0.62 22.79 2.89
N SER A 81 0.06 23.95 3.25
CA SER A 81 0.72 24.86 4.19
C SER A 81 0.65 24.37 5.64
N GLN A 82 -0.30 23.50 5.95
CA GLN A 82 -0.56 22.95 7.27
C GLN A 82 -0.89 21.47 7.16
N LYS A 83 -0.47 20.68 8.14
CA LYS A 83 -0.85 19.27 8.26
C LYS A 83 -2.33 19.11 8.62
N GLY A 84 -2.85 17.90 8.39
CA GLY A 84 -4.21 17.52 8.77
C GLY A 84 -4.48 17.68 10.27
N VAL A 85 -5.60 18.30 10.62
CA VAL A 85 -5.98 18.63 12.01
C VAL A 85 -7.48 18.43 12.26
N LEU A 86 -7.81 17.90 13.44
CA LEU A 86 -9.14 18.02 14.04
C LEU A 86 -9.18 19.26 14.92
N THR A 87 -10.05 20.20 14.63
CA THR A 87 -10.15 21.45 15.38
C THR A 87 -11.57 21.98 15.31
N THR A 88 -11.79 23.24 15.68
CA THR A 88 -13.04 23.95 15.47
C THR A 88 -12.81 25.13 14.53
N ILE A 89 -13.89 25.76 14.06
CA ILE A 89 -13.79 27.01 13.29
C ILE A 89 -13.00 28.07 14.07
N GLU A 90 -13.27 28.21 15.37
CA GLU A 90 -12.49 29.08 16.27
C GLU A 90 -11.02 28.68 16.31
N GLY A 91 -10.73 27.39 16.43
CA GLY A 91 -9.36 26.87 16.48
C GLY A 91 -8.55 27.13 15.22
N ILE A 92 -9.19 27.15 14.03
CA ILE A 92 -8.53 27.54 12.78
C ILE A 92 -8.12 29.01 12.82
N ILE A 93 -9.01 29.90 13.29
CA ILE A 93 -8.74 31.33 13.41
C ILE A 93 -7.66 31.60 14.45
N ASP A 94 -7.72 30.95 15.62
CA ASP A 94 -6.72 31.12 16.68
C ASP A 94 -5.33 30.65 16.23
N ARG A 95 -5.26 29.56 15.48
CA ARG A 95 -4.00 29.07 14.90
C ARG A 95 -3.44 30.04 13.86
N ALA A 96 -4.29 30.62 13.02
CA ALA A 96 -3.87 31.64 12.06
C ALA A 96 -3.34 32.89 12.76
N VAL A 97 -4.03 33.36 13.81
CA VAL A 97 -3.60 34.48 14.66
C VAL A 97 -2.25 34.19 15.29
N ALA A 98 -2.09 33.02 15.93
CA ALA A 98 -0.83 32.64 16.58
C ALA A 98 0.34 32.57 15.59
N GLY A 99 0.11 32.00 14.39
CA GLY A 99 1.11 31.92 13.33
C GLY A 99 1.56 33.29 12.80
N LEU A 100 0.63 34.25 12.70
CA LEU A 100 0.96 35.62 12.32
C LEU A 100 1.65 36.40 13.44
N GLU A 101 1.26 36.17 14.70
CA GLU A 101 1.75 36.90 15.88
C GLU A 101 3.15 36.46 16.34
N GLN A 102 3.50 35.18 16.18
CA GLN A 102 4.75 34.59 16.69
C GLN A 102 6.01 35.40 16.28
N ASP A 103 6.09 35.82 15.02
CA ASP A 103 7.25 36.51 14.47
C ASP A 103 7.12 38.05 14.50
N GLN A 104 6.02 38.60 15.03
CA GLN A 104 5.81 40.05 15.10
C GLN A 104 6.92 40.81 15.85
N PRO A 105 7.51 40.30 16.96
CA PRO A 105 8.62 40.99 17.63
C PRO A 105 9.81 41.24 16.69
N THR A 106 10.15 40.24 15.87
CA THR A 106 11.23 40.32 14.88
C THR A 106 10.86 41.25 13.71
N ARG A 107 9.62 41.17 13.23
CA ARG A 107 9.13 42.04 12.15
C ARG A 107 9.12 43.50 12.58
N ARG A 108 8.68 43.84 13.80
CA ARG A 108 8.72 45.22 14.33
C ARG A 108 10.13 45.81 14.42
N ALA A 109 11.15 44.97 14.59
CA ALA A 109 12.55 45.40 14.60
C ALA A 109 13.11 45.64 13.20
N THR A 110 12.64 44.90 12.19
CA THR A 110 13.19 44.91 10.83
C THR A 110 12.39 45.81 9.89
N ASP A 111 11.06 45.70 9.92
CA ASP A 111 10.12 46.41 9.06
C ASP A 111 8.84 46.77 9.84
N LYS A 112 8.79 48.03 10.31
CA LYS A 112 7.67 48.55 11.09
C LYS A 112 6.38 48.71 10.28
N GLU A 113 6.49 48.94 8.96
CA GLU A 113 5.31 49.15 8.13
C GLU A 113 4.58 47.82 7.89
N VAL A 114 5.32 46.77 7.54
CA VAL A 114 4.77 45.42 7.38
C VAL A 114 4.22 44.90 8.71
N ALA A 115 4.95 45.12 9.81
CA ALA A 115 4.47 44.72 11.13
C ALA A 115 3.13 45.41 11.50
N GLY A 116 2.97 46.70 11.16
CA GLY A 116 1.72 47.43 11.38
C GLY A 116 0.54 46.85 10.59
N LYS A 117 0.74 46.54 9.29
CA LYS A 117 -0.30 45.89 8.46
C LYS A 117 -0.70 44.51 8.98
N ILE A 118 0.26 43.74 9.48
CA ILE A 118 -0.01 42.42 10.09
C ILE A 118 -0.77 42.59 11.41
N ASP A 119 -0.41 43.55 12.26
CA ASP A 119 -1.13 43.82 13.51
C ASP A 119 -2.60 44.21 13.25
N GLU A 120 -2.85 45.04 12.24
CA GLU A 120 -4.22 45.39 11.80
C GLU A 120 -4.99 44.16 11.32
N PHE A 121 -4.33 43.26 10.57
CA PHE A 121 -4.96 42.04 10.08
C PHE A 121 -5.27 41.04 11.20
N ILE A 122 -4.35 40.88 12.16
CA ILE A 122 -4.57 40.07 13.37
C ILE A 122 -5.78 40.61 14.15
N ALA A 123 -5.92 41.93 14.27
CA ALA A 123 -7.07 42.53 14.92
C ALA A 123 -8.40 42.19 14.20
N LYS A 124 -8.41 42.21 12.86
CA LYS A 124 -9.58 41.79 12.05
C LYS A 124 -9.93 40.31 12.28
N LEU A 125 -8.94 39.41 12.29
CA LEU A 125 -9.17 38.00 12.58
C LEU A 125 -9.75 37.77 13.97
N ARG A 126 -9.22 38.48 14.99
CA ARG A 126 -9.75 38.41 16.36
C ARG A 126 -11.19 38.94 16.46
N GLN A 127 -11.54 39.97 15.68
CA GLN A 127 -12.91 40.50 15.64
C GLN A 127 -13.93 39.51 15.06
N LEU A 128 -13.51 38.59 14.17
CA LEU A 128 -14.42 37.55 13.65
C LEU A 128 -14.96 36.65 14.75
N LYS A 129 -14.18 36.41 15.82
CA LYS A 129 -14.58 35.58 16.97
C LYS A 129 -15.79 36.14 17.73
N GLU A 130 -15.99 37.45 17.68
CA GLU A 130 -17.13 38.09 18.34
C GLU A 130 -18.44 37.88 17.56
N VAL A 131 -18.35 37.56 16.27
CA VAL A 131 -19.48 37.32 15.34
C VAL A 131 -20.45 38.51 15.31
N ASN A 132 -19.92 39.74 15.29
CA ASN A 132 -20.74 40.96 15.21
C ASN A 132 -21.45 41.10 13.85
N SER A 133 -20.83 40.58 12.80
CA SER A 133 -21.37 40.52 11.44
C SER A 133 -21.19 39.11 10.90
N PRO A 134 -22.16 38.57 10.14
CA PRO A 134 -21.99 37.29 9.47
C PRO A 134 -20.81 37.29 8.51
N PHE A 135 -20.11 36.17 8.42
CA PHE A 135 -19.03 35.95 7.46
C PHE A 135 -19.01 34.52 6.96
N THR A 136 -18.30 34.26 5.88
CA THR A 136 -18.30 32.98 5.19
C THR A 136 -16.99 32.26 5.46
N PHE A 137 -17.09 31.01 5.91
CA PHE A 137 -15.97 30.09 5.98
C PHE A 137 -16.08 29.06 4.85
N ILE A 138 -15.05 28.97 4.02
CA ILE A 138 -15.00 28.03 2.90
C ILE A 138 -13.86 27.05 3.14
N LEU A 139 -14.19 25.76 3.20
CA LEU A 139 -13.22 24.67 3.24
C LEU A 139 -13.35 23.85 1.96
N ASP A 140 -12.31 23.87 1.14
CA ASP A 140 -12.29 23.24 -0.17
C ASP A 140 -11.19 22.18 -0.21
N ASP A 141 -11.60 20.92 -0.26
CA ASP A 141 -10.73 19.76 -0.20
C ASP A 141 -10.90 18.85 -1.42
N PRO A 142 -9.92 18.89 -2.35
CA PRO A 142 -9.90 18.01 -3.51
C PRO A 142 -9.89 16.51 -3.15
N SER A 143 -9.38 16.12 -1.98
CA SER A 143 -9.33 14.71 -1.56
C SER A 143 -10.68 14.16 -1.09
N GLY A 144 -11.64 15.04 -0.77
CA GLY A 144 -12.94 14.67 -0.22
C GLY A 144 -12.93 14.24 1.26
N ASN A 145 -11.79 14.36 1.96
CA ASN A 145 -11.60 13.84 3.31
C ASN A 145 -11.66 14.92 4.40
N SER A 146 -12.00 16.16 4.08
CA SER A 146 -12.29 17.20 5.05
C SER A 146 -13.75 17.17 5.48
N PHE A 147 -14.05 17.77 6.62
CA PHE A 147 -15.38 17.75 7.20
C PHE A 147 -15.65 19.01 8.01
N VAL A 148 -16.91 19.45 7.99
CA VAL A 148 -17.43 20.47 8.88
C VAL A 148 -18.70 19.92 9.52
N GLU A 149 -18.75 19.99 10.85
CA GLU A 149 -19.86 19.48 11.65
C GLU A 149 -21.18 20.19 11.33
N ASN A 150 -22.23 19.37 11.21
CA ASN A 150 -23.62 19.81 11.26
C ASN A 150 -24.17 19.57 12.67
N PRO A 151 -24.29 20.62 13.52
CA PRO A 151 -24.79 20.48 14.89
C PRO A 151 -26.27 20.08 14.97
N HIS A 152 -27.00 20.17 13.86
CA HIS A 152 -28.41 19.81 13.76
C HIS A 152 -28.65 18.40 13.21
N ALA A 153 -27.58 17.63 12.92
CA ALA A 153 -27.72 16.29 12.36
C ALA A 153 -28.65 15.41 13.22
N PRO A 154 -29.59 14.64 12.60
CA PRO A 154 -29.73 14.37 11.16
C PRO A 154 -30.56 15.41 10.38
N GLN A 155 -31.01 16.49 11.04
CA GLN A 155 -31.74 17.57 10.36
C GLN A 155 -30.79 18.34 9.44
N ARG A 156 -31.36 18.96 8.40
CA ARG A 156 -30.60 19.75 7.44
C ARG A 156 -30.10 21.02 8.12
N ASP A 157 -28.82 21.31 7.90
CA ASP A 157 -28.23 22.60 8.24
C ASP A 157 -28.49 23.61 7.12
N GLU A 158 -29.14 24.73 7.44
CA GLU A 158 -29.40 25.80 6.46
C GLU A 158 -28.18 26.72 6.26
N ALA A 159 -27.28 26.78 7.24
CA ALA A 159 -26.08 27.63 7.20
C ALA A 159 -24.90 26.95 6.50
N LEU A 160 -24.89 25.61 6.42
CA LEU A 160 -23.84 24.82 5.81
C LEU A 160 -24.26 24.28 4.43
N MET A 161 -23.61 24.77 3.38
CA MET A 161 -23.72 24.21 2.03
C MET A 161 -22.55 23.27 1.74
N VAL A 162 -22.85 22.04 1.35
CA VAL A 162 -21.87 21.04 0.92
C VAL A 162 -22.04 20.81 -0.58
N ALA A 163 -20.98 21.07 -1.35
CA ALA A 163 -20.94 20.83 -2.78
C ALA A 163 -19.85 19.80 -3.10
N HIS A 164 -20.19 18.78 -3.86
CA HIS A 164 -19.22 17.83 -4.40
C HIS A 164 -18.88 18.20 -5.84
N TYR A 165 -17.63 18.02 -6.23
CA TYR A 165 -17.16 18.36 -7.56
C TYR A 165 -16.20 17.31 -8.13
N ARG A 166 -16.18 17.22 -9.47
CA ARG A 166 -15.18 16.43 -10.18
C ARG A 166 -13.86 17.18 -10.17
N ARG A 167 -12.80 16.53 -9.68
CA ARG A 167 -11.45 17.08 -9.61
C ARG A 167 -10.95 17.52 -10.99
N SER A 168 -10.27 18.66 -11.05
CA SER A 168 -9.54 19.08 -12.24
C SER A 168 -8.27 18.23 -12.43
N PRO A 169 -7.67 18.19 -13.64
CA PRO A 169 -6.39 17.51 -13.86
C PRO A 169 -5.28 17.99 -12.93
N GLN A 170 -5.24 19.29 -12.62
CA GLN A 170 -4.28 19.87 -11.68
C GLN A 170 -4.51 19.35 -10.26
N GLN A 171 -5.77 19.24 -9.83
CA GLN A 171 -6.11 18.68 -8.53
C GLN A 171 -5.81 17.17 -8.44
N CYS A 172 -6.01 16.41 -9.52
CA CYS A 172 -5.62 15.01 -9.57
C CYS A 172 -4.10 14.85 -9.42
N ALA A 173 -3.31 15.60 -10.21
CA ALA A 173 -1.85 15.56 -10.12
C ALA A 173 -1.34 15.97 -8.73
N MET A 174 -1.96 16.99 -8.13
CA MET A 174 -1.64 17.45 -6.77
C MET A 174 -1.86 16.38 -5.70
N LEU A 175 -2.83 15.49 -5.92
CA LEU A 175 -3.13 14.36 -5.03
C LEU A 175 -2.38 13.07 -5.41
N GLY A 176 -1.51 13.11 -6.43
CA GLY A 176 -0.82 11.93 -6.94
C GLY A 176 -1.74 10.92 -7.62
N LEU A 177 -2.93 11.35 -8.09
CA LEU A 177 -3.84 10.50 -8.84
C LEU A 177 -3.48 10.51 -10.32
N GLU A 178 -3.19 9.34 -10.88
CA GLU A 178 -3.15 9.15 -12.33
C GLU A 178 -4.56 9.32 -12.89
N VAL A 179 -4.69 10.12 -13.96
CA VAL A 179 -5.97 10.29 -14.65
C VAL A 179 -6.17 9.04 -15.50
N ASP A 180 -6.71 7.98 -14.89
CA ASP A 180 -7.17 6.82 -15.65
C ASP A 180 -8.31 7.27 -16.55
N THR A 181 -8.02 7.32 -17.84
CA THR A 181 -8.97 7.68 -18.90
C THR A 181 -9.83 6.48 -19.31
N LYS A 182 -9.77 5.37 -18.57
CA LYS A 182 -10.59 4.19 -18.83
C LYS A 182 -11.83 4.19 -17.93
N PRO A 183 -13.02 3.84 -18.46
CA PRO A 183 -14.20 3.62 -17.63
C PRO A 183 -13.91 2.48 -16.62
N PRO A 184 -14.54 2.51 -15.44
CA PRO A 184 -14.40 1.43 -14.47
C PRO A 184 -14.99 0.15 -15.07
N ASP A 185 -14.14 -0.85 -15.30
CA ASP A 185 -14.56 -2.21 -15.61
C ASP A 185 -15.07 -2.85 -14.32
N ALA A 186 -16.19 -3.56 -14.37
CA ALA A 186 -16.78 -4.29 -13.23
C ALA A 186 -15.84 -5.37 -12.62
N ALA A 187 -14.68 -5.60 -13.22
CA ALA A 187 -13.62 -6.47 -12.70
C ALA A 187 -12.78 -5.80 -11.59
N GLU A 188 -12.77 -4.48 -11.43
CA GLU A 188 -12.00 -3.81 -10.37
C GLU A 188 -12.58 -4.01 -8.97
N ASP A 189 -13.90 -4.13 -8.83
CA ASP A 189 -14.57 -4.31 -7.53
C ASP A 189 -14.16 -5.63 -6.84
N LEU A 190 -13.82 -6.67 -7.61
CA LEU A 190 -13.35 -7.95 -7.09
C LEU A 190 -11.87 -7.94 -6.66
N ARG A 191 -11.09 -6.93 -7.04
CA ARG A 191 -9.64 -6.86 -6.75
C ARG A 191 -9.34 -6.39 -5.32
N ASP A 192 -10.27 -5.66 -4.72
CA ASP A 192 -10.09 -5.09 -3.38
C ASP A 192 -10.83 -5.84 -2.27
N GLU A 193 -11.79 -6.69 -2.63
CA GLU A 193 -12.50 -7.54 -1.69
C GLU A 193 -11.73 -8.83 -1.39
N VAL A 194 -11.63 -9.17 -0.11
CA VAL A 194 -11.15 -10.49 0.31
C VAL A 194 -12.33 -11.46 0.22
N LEU A 195 -12.27 -12.36 -0.75
CA LEU A 195 -13.27 -13.41 -0.92
C LEU A 195 -13.00 -14.52 0.09
N GLN A 196 -13.93 -14.80 0.99
CA GLN A 196 -13.80 -15.89 1.95
C GLN A 196 -14.71 -17.06 1.54
N PHE A 197 -14.14 -18.26 1.45
CA PHE A 197 -14.91 -19.48 1.25
C PHE A 197 -14.44 -20.59 2.20
N ASN A 198 -15.30 -21.57 2.43
CA ASN A 198 -14.98 -22.71 3.28
C ASN A 198 -14.42 -23.85 2.43
N THR A 199 -13.30 -24.43 2.88
CA THR A 199 -12.68 -25.62 2.30
C THR A 199 -12.21 -26.55 3.40
N ASN A 200 -11.66 -27.71 3.06
CA ASN A 200 -11.06 -28.60 4.05
C ASN A 200 -9.58 -28.25 4.27
N CYS A 201 -9.13 -28.33 5.52
CA CYS A 201 -7.72 -28.17 5.86
C CYS A 201 -6.87 -29.26 5.17
N PRO A 202 -5.79 -28.92 4.47
CA PRO A 202 -4.96 -29.91 3.77
C PRO A 202 -4.25 -30.89 4.72
N GLU A 203 -4.08 -30.53 5.99
CA GLU A 203 -3.36 -31.35 6.96
C GLU A 203 -4.28 -32.27 7.78
N CYS A 204 -5.41 -31.76 8.28
CA CYS A 204 -6.31 -32.53 9.17
C CYS A 204 -7.69 -32.83 8.56
N ASN A 205 -7.96 -32.33 7.35
CA ASN A 205 -9.22 -32.47 6.64
C ASN A 205 -10.45 -31.91 7.38
N ALA A 206 -10.26 -31.15 8.46
CA ALA A 206 -11.33 -30.45 9.15
C ALA A 206 -11.82 -29.25 8.32
N PRO A 207 -13.09 -28.84 8.44
CA PRO A 207 -13.57 -27.62 7.81
C PRO A 207 -12.74 -26.40 8.26
N ALA A 208 -12.20 -25.66 7.31
CA ALA A 208 -11.38 -24.47 7.51
C ALA A 208 -11.86 -23.33 6.59
N SER A 209 -11.60 -22.09 7.00
CA SER A 209 -11.86 -20.93 6.16
C SER A 209 -10.61 -20.57 5.36
N THR A 210 -10.80 -20.28 4.08
CA THR A 210 -9.76 -19.80 3.18
C THR A 210 -10.14 -18.41 2.69
N ASN A 211 -9.24 -17.47 2.94
CA ASN A 211 -9.33 -16.11 2.44
C ASN A 211 -8.57 -16.05 1.12
N MET A 212 -9.25 -15.61 0.06
CA MET A 212 -8.70 -15.40 -1.26
C MET A 212 -8.64 -13.91 -1.55
N LYS A 213 -7.50 -13.44 -2.03
CA LYS A 213 -7.34 -12.08 -2.52
C LYS A 213 -6.64 -12.08 -3.87
N LEU A 214 -7.26 -11.44 -4.85
CA LEU A 214 -6.60 -11.10 -6.10
C LEU A 214 -5.64 -9.94 -5.83
N VAL A 215 -4.36 -10.12 -6.13
CA VAL A 215 -3.31 -9.12 -5.95
C VAL A 215 -2.63 -8.90 -7.28
N GLN A 216 -2.67 -7.67 -7.77
CA GLN A 216 -1.88 -7.26 -8.92
C GLN A 216 -0.53 -6.76 -8.41
N ILE A 217 0.54 -7.51 -8.70
CA ILE A 217 1.89 -7.09 -8.34
C ILE A 217 2.33 -6.05 -9.38
N PRO A 218 2.75 -4.83 -8.99
CA PRO A 218 3.23 -3.82 -9.93
C PRO A 218 4.33 -4.39 -10.82
N HIS A 219 4.25 -4.14 -12.14
CA HIS A 219 5.17 -4.68 -13.15
C HIS A 219 5.19 -6.22 -13.25
N PHE A 220 4.18 -6.90 -12.68
CA PHE A 220 3.94 -8.33 -12.85
C PHE A 220 2.44 -8.59 -13.05
N LYS A 221 2.08 -9.85 -13.32
CA LYS A 221 0.70 -10.26 -13.55
C LYS A 221 -0.10 -10.40 -12.26
N GLU A 222 -1.39 -10.66 -12.45
CA GLU A 222 -2.34 -10.91 -11.37
C GLU A 222 -2.07 -12.28 -10.71
N VAL A 223 -1.98 -12.27 -9.38
CA VAL A 223 -1.80 -13.46 -8.55
C VAL A 223 -2.93 -13.56 -7.54
N ILE A 224 -3.26 -14.78 -7.16
CA ILE A 224 -4.29 -15.11 -6.18
C ILE A 224 -3.59 -15.59 -4.92
N ILE A 225 -3.72 -14.84 -3.84
CA ILE A 225 -3.23 -15.25 -2.52
C ILE A 225 -4.36 -15.96 -1.79
N MET A 226 -4.13 -17.21 -1.41
CA MET A 226 -5.04 -18.08 -0.67
C MET A 226 -4.45 -18.36 0.71
N ALA A 227 -5.06 -17.78 1.73
CA ALA A 227 -4.66 -17.96 3.12
C ALA A 227 -5.67 -18.85 3.86
N THR A 228 -5.27 -20.08 4.21
CA THR A 228 -6.10 -21.00 5.00
C THR A 228 -5.63 -21.00 6.45
N ASN A 229 -6.56 -20.79 7.37
CA ASN A 229 -6.31 -20.85 8.81
C ASN A 229 -7.26 -21.88 9.42
N CYS A 230 -6.71 -22.97 9.96
CA CYS A 230 -7.49 -24.06 10.53
C CYS A 230 -7.56 -23.93 12.06
N ASP A 231 -8.75 -23.67 12.59
CA ASP A 231 -8.97 -23.55 14.04
C ASP A 231 -8.85 -24.89 14.77
N SER A 232 -8.94 -26.02 14.06
CA SER A 232 -8.90 -27.37 14.67
C SER A 232 -7.48 -27.88 14.95
N CYS A 233 -6.54 -27.65 14.03
CA CYS A 233 -5.14 -28.09 14.19
C CYS A 233 -4.12 -26.95 14.29
N GLY A 234 -4.54 -25.71 14.08
CA GLY A 234 -3.66 -24.54 14.06
C GLY A 234 -2.84 -24.37 12.78
N HIS A 235 -3.08 -25.20 11.76
CA HIS A 235 -2.40 -25.12 10.47
C HIS A 235 -2.68 -23.78 9.79
N ARG A 236 -1.62 -23.11 9.34
CA ARG A 236 -1.68 -21.85 8.60
C ARG A 236 -0.86 -21.99 7.33
N THR A 237 -1.49 -21.72 6.20
CA THR A 237 -0.83 -21.69 4.90
C THR A 237 -1.20 -20.42 4.15
N ASN A 238 -0.23 -19.86 3.43
CA ASN A 238 -0.40 -18.76 2.50
C ASN A 238 0.12 -19.27 1.15
N GLU A 239 -0.78 -19.81 0.34
CA GLU A 239 -0.50 -20.26 -1.01
C GLU A 239 -0.71 -19.10 -1.97
N VAL A 240 0.21 -18.91 -2.89
CA VAL A 240 0.07 -17.93 -3.97
C VAL A 240 0.01 -18.68 -5.28
N LYS A 241 -1.13 -18.56 -5.94
CA LYS A 241 -1.37 -19.16 -7.26
C LYS A 241 -1.35 -18.05 -8.30
N SER A 242 -0.76 -18.32 -9.45
CA SER A 242 -0.92 -17.41 -10.58
C SER A 242 -2.37 -17.47 -11.02
N GLY A 243 -3.07 -16.33 -11.05
CA GLY A 243 -4.48 -16.27 -11.46
C GLY A 243 -4.65 -16.43 -12.98
N GLY A 244 -3.56 -16.29 -13.73
CA GLY A 244 -3.53 -16.40 -15.18
C GLY A 244 -3.30 -17.82 -15.71
N ALA A 245 -3.60 -17.99 -17.00
CA ALA A 245 -3.21 -19.19 -17.75
C ALA A 245 -1.67 -19.32 -17.81
N ILE A 246 -1.19 -20.51 -18.16
CA ILE A 246 0.23 -20.74 -18.44
C ILE A 246 0.67 -19.78 -19.55
N GLU A 247 1.78 -19.06 -19.35
CA GLU A 247 2.30 -18.12 -20.34
C GLU A 247 2.66 -18.80 -21.66
N PRO A 248 2.70 -18.06 -22.79
CA PRO A 248 3.12 -18.62 -24.07
C PRO A 248 4.59 -19.05 -24.06
N GLN A 249 5.43 -18.43 -23.23
CA GLN A 249 6.87 -18.68 -23.14
C GLN A 249 7.28 -19.00 -21.70
N GLY A 250 8.34 -19.80 -21.57
CA GLY A 250 9.04 -19.97 -20.30
C GLY A 250 9.88 -18.74 -19.99
N THR A 251 10.16 -18.51 -18.70
CA THR A 251 10.93 -17.36 -18.24
C THR A 251 12.09 -17.83 -17.38
N ARG A 252 13.31 -17.42 -17.75
CA ARG A 252 14.52 -17.59 -16.96
C ARG A 252 14.97 -16.23 -16.44
N ILE A 253 15.04 -16.09 -15.13
CA ILE A 253 15.45 -14.87 -14.44
C ILE A 253 16.79 -15.13 -13.77
N THR A 254 17.81 -14.36 -14.11
CA THR A 254 19.14 -14.43 -13.49
C THR A 254 19.44 -13.14 -12.76
N LEU A 255 19.55 -13.20 -11.44
CA LEU A 255 19.99 -12.09 -10.59
C LEU A 255 21.42 -12.33 -10.12
N ARG A 256 22.29 -11.36 -10.36
CA ARG A 256 23.61 -11.31 -9.74
C ARG A 256 23.51 -10.58 -8.41
N ILE A 257 23.58 -11.31 -7.31
CA ILE A 257 23.55 -10.75 -5.95
C ILE A 257 24.86 -10.00 -5.72
N THR A 258 24.77 -8.69 -5.52
CA THR A 258 25.94 -7.83 -5.34
C THR A 258 25.91 -6.99 -4.08
N ASP A 259 24.70 -6.67 -3.58
CA ASP A 259 24.50 -5.81 -2.42
C ASP A 259 23.59 -6.51 -1.38
N PRO A 260 23.82 -6.31 -0.07
CA PRO A 260 22.88 -6.75 0.96
C PRO A 260 21.42 -6.30 0.72
N SER A 261 21.19 -5.17 0.03
CA SER A 261 19.84 -4.72 -0.31
C SER A 261 19.09 -5.70 -1.21
N ASP A 262 19.79 -6.51 -2.01
CA ASP A 262 19.18 -7.52 -2.88
C ASP A 262 18.35 -8.54 -2.08
N MET A 263 18.67 -8.76 -0.79
CA MET A 263 17.94 -9.65 0.11
C MET A 263 16.48 -9.22 0.35
N THR A 264 16.18 -7.93 0.15
CA THR A 264 14.84 -7.36 0.35
C THR A 264 13.96 -7.43 -0.90
N ARG A 265 14.48 -7.91 -2.04
CA ARG A 265 13.71 -8.05 -3.27
C ARG A 265 12.56 -9.01 -3.08
N ASP A 266 11.36 -8.60 -3.50
CA ASP A 266 10.19 -9.46 -3.53
C ASP A 266 10.34 -10.57 -4.58
N ILE A 267 9.94 -11.79 -4.20
CA ILE A 267 10.01 -13.00 -5.00
C ILE A 267 8.66 -13.70 -4.96
N LEU A 268 8.16 -14.08 -6.13
CA LEU A 268 7.15 -15.10 -6.29
C LEU A 268 7.77 -16.33 -6.92
N LYS A 269 7.87 -17.43 -6.15
CA LYS A 269 8.27 -18.72 -6.69
C LYS A 269 7.02 -19.53 -7.00
N SER A 270 6.74 -19.80 -8.28
CA SER A 270 5.67 -20.71 -8.68
C SER A 270 6.02 -22.17 -8.35
N GLU A 271 5.03 -23.06 -8.42
CA GLU A 271 5.24 -24.50 -8.25
C GLU A 271 6.08 -25.09 -9.40
N THR A 272 6.00 -24.51 -10.60
CA THR A 272 6.74 -24.96 -11.79
C THR A 272 8.13 -24.34 -11.90
N CYS A 273 8.52 -23.49 -10.94
CA CYS A 273 9.83 -22.84 -10.96
C CYS A 273 10.90 -23.71 -10.28
N SER A 274 12.02 -23.92 -10.97
CA SER A 274 13.27 -24.35 -10.34
C SER A 274 14.10 -23.14 -9.90
N VAL A 275 14.97 -23.36 -8.91
CA VAL A 275 15.90 -22.33 -8.41
C VAL A 275 17.31 -22.91 -8.42
N GLU A 276 18.27 -22.17 -8.97
CA GLU A 276 19.68 -22.59 -9.06
C GLU A 276 20.60 -21.51 -8.47
N ILE A 277 21.63 -21.95 -7.74
CA ILE A 277 22.74 -21.13 -7.28
C ILE A 277 24.05 -21.81 -7.76
N PRO A 278 24.57 -21.43 -8.94
CA PRO A 278 25.69 -22.12 -9.58
C PRO A 278 26.96 -22.17 -8.72
N GLU A 279 27.28 -21.09 -8.01
CA GLU A 279 28.47 -21.02 -7.14
C GLU A 279 28.43 -21.97 -5.94
N LEU A 280 27.24 -22.45 -5.58
CA LEU A 280 27.02 -23.42 -4.53
C LEU A 280 26.80 -24.85 -5.06
N GLU A 281 26.81 -25.04 -6.38
CA GLU A 281 26.39 -26.30 -7.03
C GLU A 281 25.03 -26.78 -6.50
N PHE A 282 24.09 -25.84 -6.33
CA PHE A 282 22.79 -26.09 -5.74
C PHE A 282 21.66 -25.86 -6.73
N GLU A 283 20.75 -26.83 -6.77
CA GLU A 283 19.52 -26.77 -7.54
C GLU A 283 18.36 -27.23 -6.65
N LEU A 284 17.30 -26.44 -6.66
CA LEU A 284 16.01 -26.75 -6.05
C LEU A 284 15.02 -27.04 -7.17
N GLY A 285 14.58 -28.30 -7.24
CA GLY A 285 13.64 -28.75 -8.26
C GLY A 285 12.26 -28.09 -8.17
N MET A 286 11.49 -28.26 -9.23
CA MET A 286 10.08 -27.86 -9.30
C MET A 286 9.27 -28.51 -8.15
N GLY A 287 8.24 -27.81 -7.67
CA GLY A 287 7.37 -28.22 -6.56
C GLY A 287 7.93 -27.96 -5.16
N ALA A 288 9.26 -27.90 -4.99
CA ALA A 288 9.86 -27.61 -3.69
C ALA A 288 9.79 -26.12 -3.36
N LEU A 289 9.27 -25.77 -2.18
CA LEU A 289 9.09 -24.38 -1.71
C LEU A 289 8.33 -23.49 -2.72
N GLY A 290 7.47 -24.07 -3.56
CA GLY A 290 6.68 -23.36 -4.57
C GLY A 290 5.40 -22.72 -4.00
N GLY A 291 4.74 -21.92 -4.83
CA GLY A 291 3.49 -21.24 -4.48
C GLY A 291 3.64 -20.21 -3.36
N LYS A 292 4.81 -19.56 -3.28
CA LYS A 292 5.15 -18.67 -2.16
C LYS A 292 5.54 -17.29 -2.67
N PHE A 293 4.95 -16.26 -2.07
CA PHE A 293 5.40 -14.87 -2.17
C PHE A 293 6.21 -14.50 -0.92
N THR A 294 7.46 -14.11 -1.10
CA THR A 294 8.41 -13.83 -0.01
C THR A 294 9.50 -12.87 -0.49
N THR A 295 10.55 -12.65 0.30
CA THR A 295 11.75 -11.93 -0.15
C THR A 295 12.85 -12.91 -0.53
N LEU A 296 13.87 -12.45 -1.25
CA LEU A 296 15.06 -13.25 -1.54
C LEU A 296 15.65 -13.85 -0.25
N GLU A 297 15.76 -13.04 0.81
CA GLU A 297 16.21 -13.51 2.12
C GLU A 297 15.34 -14.65 2.68
N GLY A 298 14.02 -14.48 2.59
CA GLY A 298 13.05 -15.46 3.09
C GLY A 298 13.22 -16.81 2.39
N LEU A 299 13.32 -16.79 1.06
CA LEU A 299 13.51 -18.00 0.27
C LEU A 299 14.86 -18.68 0.55
N LEU A 300 15.96 -17.93 0.66
CA LEU A 300 17.28 -18.49 0.98
C LEU A 300 17.31 -19.10 2.40
N LYS A 301 16.62 -18.49 3.37
CA LYS A 301 16.45 -19.05 4.71
C LYS A 301 15.64 -20.34 4.69
N ASP A 302 14.56 -20.40 3.92
CA ASP A 302 13.78 -21.63 3.77
C ASP A 302 14.61 -22.75 3.13
N ILE A 303 15.42 -22.42 2.12
CA ILE A 303 16.36 -23.37 1.49
C ILE A 303 17.34 -23.91 2.53
N ARG A 304 17.93 -23.04 3.36
CA ARG A 304 18.81 -23.45 4.45
C ARG A 304 18.09 -24.41 5.40
N ASP A 305 16.91 -24.03 5.88
CA ASP A 305 16.14 -24.82 6.85
C ASP A 305 15.70 -26.18 6.28
N LEU A 306 15.35 -26.23 4.98
CA LEU A 306 15.02 -27.47 4.26
C LEU A 306 16.24 -28.41 4.21
N VAL A 307 17.41 -27.87 3.91
CA VAL A 307 18.67 -28.63 3.81
C VAL A 307 19.12 -29.11 5.20
N GLU A 308 18.96 -28.30 6.24
CA GLU A 308 19.26 -28.66 7.64
C GLU A 308 18.35 -29.76 8.20
N ARG A 309 17.06 -29.72 7.88
CA ARG A 309 16.07 -30.69 8.37
C ARG A 309 16.06 -32.01 7.60
N ASN A 310 16.89 -32.14 6.56
CA ASN A 310 16.85 -33.29 5.67
C ASN A 310 17.29 -34.57 6.41
N PRO A 311 16.42 -35.59 6.59
CA PRO A 311 16.66 -36.74 7.48
C PRO A 311 17.83 -37.63 7.05
N PHE A 312 18.31 -37.50 5.81
CA PHE A 312 19.52 -38.18 5.33
C PHE A 312 20.82 -37.64 5.96
N THR A 313 20.74 -36.58 6.76
CA THR A 313 21.86 -35.98 7.51
C THR A 313 21.94 -36.49 8.95
N LEU A 314 20.86 -37.10 9.47
CA LEU A 314 20.67 -37.46 10.88
C LEU A 314 20.69 -38.97 11.18
N GLY A 315 20.97 -39.82 10.19
CA GLY A 315 21.10 -41.27 10.36
C GLY A 315 22.52 -41.74 10.66
N ASP A 316 22.64 -42.86 11.38
CA ASP A 316 23.89 -43.59 11.69
C ASP A 316 24.66 -44.08 10.44
N SER A 317 24.00 -44.09 9.29
CA SER A 317 24.55 -44.45 7.98
C SER A 317 25.14 -43.26 7.20
N SER A 318 25.20 -42.07 7.81
CA SER A 318 25.77 -40.87 7.18
C SER A 318 27.30 -40.92 7.18
N THR A 319 27.90 -40.95 5.98
CA THR A 319 29.35 -40.83 5.83
C THR A 319 29.83 -39.44 6.26
N PRO A 320 30.87 -39.29 7.10
CA PRO A 320 31.36 -37.99 7.60
C PRO A 320 31.76 -37.01 6.48
N SER A 321 32.10 -37.51 5.29
CA SER A 321 32.39 -36.70 4.10
C SER A 321 31.16 -35.92 3.58
N ARG A 322 29.93 -36.46 3.72
CA ARG A 322 28.70 -35.78 3.28
C ARG A 322 28.30 -34.66 4.23
N THR A 323 28.44 -34.87 5.53
CA THR A 323 28.14 -33.85 6.55
C THR A 323 29.04 -32.63 6.43
N GLY A 324 30.33 -32.84 6.11
CA GLY A 324 31.27 -31.72 5.87
C GLY A 324 30.91 -30.86 4.66
N LYS A 325 30.50 -31.49 3.54
CA LYS A 325 30.03 -30.76 2.35
C LYS A 325 28.75 -29.97 2.64
N LEU A 326 27.83 -30.53 3.41
CA LEU A 326 26.60 -29.86 3.80
C LEU A 326 26.86 -28.65 4.70
N GLN A 327 27.73 -28.78 5.70
CA GLN A 327 28.12 -27.67 6.55
C GLN A 327 28.83 -26.56 5.75
N GLN A 328 29.65 -26.94 4.78
CA GLN A 328 30.27 -25.97 3.88
C GLN A 328 29.23 -25.24 3.01
N PHE A 329 28.23 -25.95 2.50
CA PHE A 329 27.11 -25.36 1.77
C PHE A 329 26.32 -24.36 2.64
N ILE A 330 25.91 -24.77 3.85
CA ILE A 330 25.18 -23.92 4.79
C ILE A 330 26.00 -22.68 5.15
N GLY A 331 27.30 -22.83 5.39
CA GLY A 331 28.21 -21.72 5.66
C GLY A 331 28.27 -20.72 4.51
N LYS A 332 28.48 -21.21 3.27
CA LYS A 332 28.51 -20.35 2.08
C LYS A 332 27.17 -19.69 1.80
N LEU A 333 26.06 -20.41 1.98
CA LEU A 333 24.71 -19.85 1.84
C LEU A 333 24.46 -18.72 2.85
N GLN A 334 24.93 -18.90 4.10
CA GLN A 334 24.86 -17.85 5.11
C GLN A 334 25.73 -16.64 4.76
N GLU A 335 26.91 -16.83 4.16
CA GLU A 335 27.73 -15.72 3.65
C GLU A 335 27.04 -14.92 2.53
N ILE A 336 26.26 -15.57 1.67
CA ILE A 336 25.45 -14.90 0.65
C ILE A 336 24.32 -14.11 1.32
N ILE A 337 23.59 -14.71 2.27
CA ILE A 337 22.51 -14.03 3.02
C ILE A 337 23.05 -12.81 3.78
N ASP A 338 24.24 -12.93 4.37
CA ASP A 338 24.92 -11.83 5.07
C ASP A 338 25.49 -10.75 4.12
N GLY A 339 25.42 -10.97 2.80
CA GLY A 339 25.97 -10.06 1.78
C GLY A 339 27.50 -10.02 1.71
N LYS A 340 28.19 -11.03 2.25
CA LYS A 340 29.67 -11.13 2.24
C LYS A 340 30.21 -11.71 0.93
N THR A 341 29.41 -12.55 0.27
CA THR A 341 29.80 -13.28 -0.94
C THR A 341 28.80 -12.99 -2.06
N LYS A 342 29.31 -12.71 -3.26
CA LYS A 342 28.50 -12.51 -4.47
C LYS A 342 28.17 -13.87 -5.10
N ALA A 343 26.96 -14.02 -5.61
CA ALA A 343 26.50 -15.24 -6.27
C ALA A 343 25.44 -14.93 -7.33
N HIS A 344 25.21 -15.86 -8.25
CA HIS A 344 24.07 -15.81 -9.14
C HIS A 344 22.91 -16.60 -8.54
N PHE A 345 21.72 -16.01 -8.62
CA PHE A 345 20.47 -16.62 -8.24
C PHE A 345 19.61 -16.71 -9.49
N ILE A 346 19.27 -17.93 -9.90
CA ILE A 346 18.56 -18.20 -11.14
C ILE A 346 17.21 -18.80 -10.79
N MET A 347 16.15 -18.24 -11.36
CA MET A 347 14.79 -18.80 -11.35
C MET A 347 14.46 -19.23 -12.78
N ASP A 348 14.14 -20.49 -12.99
CA ASP A 348 13.68 -20.97 -14.29
C ASP A 348 12.26 -21.52 -14.15
N ASP A 349 11.30 -20.85 -14.78
CA ASP A 349 9.90 -21.23 -14.75
C ASP A 349 9.36 -21.44 -16.17
N PRO A 350 9.18 -22.71 -16.59
CA PRO A 350 8.57 -23.04 -17.88
C PRO A 350 7.16 -22.48 -18.04
N ALA A 351 6.42 -22.24 -16.94
CA ALA A 351 5.07 -21.70 -17.00
C ALA A 351 5.02 -20.16 -17.03
N GLY A 352 6.17 -19.48 -16.87
CA GLY A 352 6.27 -18.02 -16.83
C GLY A 352 5.50 -17.37 -15.67
N ASN A 353 5.31 -18.11 -14.57
CA ASN A 353 4.47 -17.75 -13.43
C ASN A 353 5.26 -17.24 -12.21
N SER A 354 6.58 -17.16 -12.31
CA SER A 354 7.48 -16.63 -11.27
C SER A 354 7.83 -15.16 -11.46
N TYR A 355 8.18 -14.50 -10.36
CA TYR A 355 8.55 -13.10 -10.31
C TYR A 355 9.76 -12.87 -9.41
N LEU A 356 10.61 -11.94 -9.82
CA LEU A 356 11.68 -11.37 -9.00
C LEU A 356 11.72 -9.87 -9.21
N GLN A 357 11.68 -9.11 -8.12
CA GLN A 357 11.56 -7.66 -8.17
C GLN A 357 12.77 -6.98 -8.83
N ASN A 358 12.47 -6.16 -9.84
CA ASN A 358 13.36 -5.13 -10.34
C ASN A 358 13.22 -3.88 -9.45
N VAL A 359 14.23 -3.58 -8.64
CA VAL A 359 14.24 -2.42 -7.73
C VAL A 359 14.42 -1.08 -8.44
N TYR A 360 14.85 -1.09 -9.71
CA TYR A 360 15.04 0.09 -10.55
C TYR A 360 13.86 0.35 -11.49
N ALA A 361 12.81 -0.49 -11.45
CA ALA A 361 11.66 -0.35 -12.34
C ALA A 361 11.10 1.09 -12.33
N PRO A 362 10.78 1.68 -13.50
CA PRO A 362 10.73 1.06 -14.83
C PRO A 362 12.08 0.97 -15.57
N GLU A 363 13.18 1.43 -14.98
CA GLU A 363 14.51 1.33 -15.56
C GLU A 363 15.03 -0.12 -15.50
N GLU A 364 15.94 -0.47 -16.42
CA GLU A 364 16.56 -1.79 -16.44
C GLU A 364 17.53 -1.94 -15.27
N ASP A 365 17.45 -3.08 -14.58
CA ASP A 365 18.40 -3.43 -13.53
C ASP A 365 19.65 -4.08 -14.16
N PRO A 366 20.85 -3.47 -13.99
CA PRO A 366 22.07 -3.98 -14.58
C PRO A 366 22.53 -5.34 -14.02
N ALA A 367 21.99 -5.77 -12.87
CA ALA A 367 22.30 -7.04 -12.22
C ALA A 367 21.22 -8.11 -12.43
N LEU A 368 20.09 -7.78 -13.06
CA LEU A 368 18.97 -8.69 -13.31
C LEU A 368 18.78 -8.89 -14.82
N THR A 369 18.78 -10.14 -15.28
CA THR A 369 18.51 -10.49 -16.68
C THR A 369 17.30 -11.40 -16.74
N VAL A 370 16.33 -11.05 -17.59
CA VAL A 370 15.11 -11.83 -17.82
C VAL A 370 15.14 -12.32 -19.27
N GLU A 371 15.14 -13.63 -19.46
CA GLU A 371 15.14 -14.28 -20.76
C GLU A 371 13.83 -15.05 -20.94
N HIS A 372 13.19 -14.88 -22.10
CA HIS A 372 12.03 -15.66 -22.47
C HIS A 372 12.43 -16.72 -23.50
N TYR A 373 11.96 -17.95 -23.31
CA TYR A 373 12.31 -19.07 -24.17
C TYR A 373 11.08 -19.87 -24.60
N GLU A 374 11.18 -20.51 -25.76
CA GLU A 374 10.18 -21.47 -26.22
C GLU A 374 10.36 -22.79 -25.48
N ARG A 375 9.28 -23.26 -24.85
CA ARG A 375 9.29 -24.49 -24.07
C ARG A 375 9.63 -25.69 -24.93
N THR A 376 10.42 -26.60 -24.36
CA THR A 376 10.69 -27.90 -24.96
C THR A 376 9.45 -28.80 -24.90
N PHE A 377 9.43 -29.86 -25.72
CA PHE A 377 8.35 -30.84 -25.72
C PHE A 377 8.13 -31.50 -24.34
N GLU A 378 9.22 -31.81 -23.63
CA GLU A 378 9.17 -32.39 -22.28
C GLU A 378 8.57 -31.41 -21.26
N GLN A 379 8.95 -30.13 -21.32
CA GLN A 379 8.35 -29.09 -20.48
C GLN A 379 6.85 -28.91 -20.77
N ASN A 380 6.42 -29.03 -22.03
CA ASN A 380 5.00 -29.00 -22.37
C ASN A 380 4.26 -30.25 -21.87
N GLU A 381 4.91 -31.41 -21.82
CA GLU A 381 4.36 -32.65 -21.28
C GLU A 381 4.16 -32.54 -19.77
N ASP A 382 5.17 -32.05 -19.05
CA ASP A 382 5.13 -31.85 -17.60
C ASP A 382 4.05 -30.83 -17.18
N LEU A 383 3.76 -29.86 -18.06
CA LEU A 383 2.68 -28.89 -17.88
C LEU A 383 1.31 -29.39 -18.38
N GLY A 384 1.24 -30.58 -18.97
CA GLY A 384 0.00 -31.16 -19.52
C GLY A 384 -0.54 -30.43 -20.75
N LEU A 385 0.31 -29.67 -21.45
CA LEU A 385 -0.07 -28.84 -22.61
C LEU A 385 -0.16 -29.63 -23.91
N ASN A 386 0.63 -30.70 -24.06
CA ASN A 386 0.64 -31.50 -25.30
C ASN A 386 -0.70 -32.21 -25.55
N ASP A 387 -1.40 -32.60 -24.49
CA ASP A 387 -2.72 -33.25 -24.55
C ASP A 387 -3.90 -32.25 -24.55
N MET A 388 -3.61 -30.96 -24.41
CA MET A 388 -4.63 -29.92 -24.28
C MET A 388 -5.19 -29.56 -25.66
N LYS A 389 -6.35 -30.12 -26.02
CA LYS A 389 -7.11 -29.65 -27.18
C LYS A 389 -7.70 -28.27 -26.88
N THR A 390 -7.23 -27.25 -27.58
CA THR A 390 -7.74 -25.86 -27.49
C THR A 390 -8.70 -25.50 -28.63
N GLU A 391 -8.84 -26.37 -29.63
CA GLU A 391 -9.67 -26.15 -30.83
C GLU A 391 -10.57 -27.37 -31.12
N GLY A 392 -11.69 -27.16 -31.83
CA GLY A 392 -12.57 -28.24 -32.29
C GLY A 392 -13.67 -28.69 -31.32
N TYR A 393 -14.06 -27.84 -30.36
CA TYR A 393 -15.24 -28.08 -29.48
C TYR A 393 -16.57 -27.65 -30.11
N GLU A 394 -16.60 -27.25 -31.39
CA GLU A 394 -17.86 -26.98 -32.08
C GLU A 394 -18.62 -28.30 -32.25
N PRO A 395 -19.92 -28.38 -31.88
CA PRO A 395 -20.70 -29.58 -32.12
C PRO A 395 -20.80 -29.81 -33.64
N GLU A 396 -20.21 -30.91 -34.12
CA GLU A 396 -20.45 -31.43 -35.47
C GLU A 396 -21.95 -31.75 -35.63
N GLY A 397 -22.73 -30.77 -36.08
CA GLY A 397 -24.18 -31.00 -36.20
C GLY A 397 -25.08 -29.82 -36.54
N ALA A 398 -24.57 -28.70 -37.06
CA ALA A 398 -25.42 -27.61 -37.55
C ALA A 398 -24.98 -27.10 -38.92
N SER A 399 -24.77 -28.01 -39.87
CA SER A 399 -24.85 -27.63 -41.28
C SER A 399 -25.51 -28.73 -42.11
N GLY A 400 -26.73 -28.44 -42.59
CA GLY A 400 -27.32 -29.13 -43.74
C GLY A 400 -28.68 -29.78 -43.55
N ARG A 401 -29.75 -28.96 -43.43
CA ARG A 401 -30.98 -28.94 -44.25
C ARG A 401 -32.21 -28.49 -43.48
#